data_AF-A0A965ZXC4-F1
#
_entry.id   AF-A0A965ZXC4-F1
#
_cell.length_a   1.000
_cell.length_b   1.000
_cell.length_c   1.000
_cell.angle_alpha   90.00
_cell.angle_beta   90.00
_cell.angle_gamma   90.00
#
_symmetry.space_group_name_H-M   'P 1'
#
loop_
_entity.id
_entity.type
_entity.pdbx_description
1 polymer ?
#
loop_
_entity_poly.entity_id
_entity_poly.type
_entity_poly.pdbx_seq_one_letter_code
_entity_poly.pdbx_strand_id
1 'polypeptide(L)' 'MNEDTFNLQIRKFLKKVGITSQREIETAVRSAIASGDLSSNGKLHATVTLRVPEVGIELDIEDDIALE' A
#
# COMPACT_ATOMS: atom_id res chain seq x y z
N MET A 1 -17.90 21.01 -10.47
CA MET A 1 -16.70 20.15 -10.49
C MET A 1 -16.64 19.47 -11.84
N ASN A 2 -15.47 19.40 -12.49
CA ASN A 2 -15.33 18.58 -13.69
C ASN A 2 -15.03 17.14 -13.23
N GLU A 3 -15.96 16.21 -13.47
CA GLU A 3 -15.86 14.83 -12.98
C GLU A 3 -14.66 14.10 -13.56
N ASP A 4 -14.33 14.31 -14.84
CA ASP A 4 -13.17 13.70 -15.49
C ASP A 4 -11.86 14.15 -14.84
N THR A 5 -11.75 15.45 -14.55
CA THR A 5 -10.58 16.03 -13.88
C THR A 5 -10.47 15.47 -12.46
N PHE A 6 -11.58 15.43 -11.72
CA PHE A 6 -11.61 14.90 -10.35
C PHE A 6 -11.20 13.42 -10.30
N ASN A 7 -11.81 12.59 -11.14
CA ASN A 7 -11.49 11.17 -11.27
C ASN A 7 -10.03 10.94 -11.67
N LEU A 8 -9.49 11.75 -12.59
CA LEU A 8 -8.08 11.69 -12.97
C LEU A 8 -7.15 12.00 -11.79
N GLN A 9 -7.47 13.00 -10.97
CA GLN A 9 -6.65 13.35 -9.80
C GLN A 9 -6.69 12.26 -8.73
N ILE A 10 -7.87 11.68 -8.45
CA ILE A 10 -7.99 10.53 -7.54
C ILE A 10 -7.12 9.36 -8.03
N ARG A 11 -7.23 9.00 -9.32
CA ARG A 11 -6.42 7.92 -9.89
C ARG A 11 -4.92 8.20 -9.81
N LYS A 12 -4.49 9.44 -10.06
CA LYS A 12 -3.09 9.85 -9.90
C LYS A 12 -2.61 9.69 -8.46
N PHE A 13 -3.42 10.09 -7.49
CA PHE A 13 -3.12 9.91 -6.07
C PHE A 13 -2.98 8.43 -5.71
N LEU A 14 -3.98 7.61 -6.03
CA LEU A 14 -3.96 6.18 -5.74
C LEU A 14 -2.80 5.45 -6.43
N LYS A 15 -2.44 5.86 -7.66
CA LYS A 15 -1.26 5.32 -8.35
C LYS A 15 0.04 5.67 -7.62
N LYS A 16 0.17 6.89 -7.10
CA LYS A 16 1.34 7.30 -6.31
C LYS A 16 1.42 6.47 -5.03
N VAL A 17 0.31 6.32 -4.30
CA VAL A 17 0.23 5.49 -3.09
C VAL A 17 0.67 4.06 -3.40
N GLY A 18 0.07 3.40 -4.40
CA GLY A 18 0.41 2.02 -4.75
C GLY A 18 1.89 1.83 -5.11
N ILE A 19 2.45 2.68 -5.96
CA ILE A 19 3.86 2.56 -6.39
C ILE A 19 4.83 2.80 -5.23
N THR A 20 4.56 3.81 -4.40
CA THR A 20 5.42 4.10 -3.25
C THR A 20 5.35 2.97 -2.23
N SER A 21 4.16 2.56 -1.81
CA SER A 21 3.99 1.49 -0.83
C SER A 21 4.62 0.18 -1.30
N GLN A 22 4.46 -0.19 -2.57
CA GLN A 22 5.07 -1.39 -3.13
C GLN A 22 6.59 -1.36 -3.01
N ARG A 23 7.24 -0.26 -3.39
CA ARG A 23 8.71 -0.15 -3.34
C ARG A 23 9.25 -0.24 -1.91
N GLU A 24 8.57 0.38 -0.96
CA GLU A 24 8.94 0.32 0.46
C GLU A 24 8.79 -1.10 1.01
N ILE A 25 7.66 -1.76 0.73
CA ILE A 25 7.41 -3.15 1.15
C ILE A 25 8.48 -4.08 0.57
N GLU A 26 8.73 -4.03 -0.75
CA GLU A 26 9.73 -4.88 -1.39
C GLU A 26 11.13 -4.67 -0.79
N THR A 27 11.52 -3.42 -0.54
CA THR A 27 12.83 -3.08 0.05
C THR A 27 12.96 -3.62 1.47
N ALA A 28 11.92 -3.43 2.29
CA ALA A 28 11.88 -3.92 3.67
C ALA A 28 11.92 -5.45 3.73
N VAL A 29 11.10 -6.13 2.91
CA VAL A 29 11.05 -7.60 2.84
C VAL A 29 12.39 -8.18 2.39
N ARG A 30 13.01 -7.64 1.33
CA ARG A 30 14.34 -8.11 0.89
C ARG A 30 15.39 -7.92 1.97
N SER A 31 15.36 -6.81 2.69
CA SER A 31 16.31 -6.52 3.76
C SER A 31 16.13 -7.48 4.93
N ALA A 32 14.90 -7.74 5.35
CA ALA A 32 14.57 -8.66 6.43
C ALA A 32 14.91 -10.13 6.11
N ILE A 33 14.74 -10.55 4.85
CA ILE A 33 15.18 -11.88 4.40
C ILE A 33 16.71 -11.97 4.41
N ALA A 34 17.40 -10.92 3.96
CA ALA A 34 18.86 -10.89 3.92
C ALA A 34 19.51 -10.86 5.32
N SER A 35 18.86 -10.24 6.31
CA SER A 35 19.30 -10.25 7.71
C SER A 35 18.93 -11.54 8.45
N GLY A 36 18.04 -12.35 7.90
CA GLY A 36 17.52 -13.57 8.53
C GLY A 36 16.36 -13.32 9.51
N ASP A 37 15.84 -12.10 9.59
CA ASP A 37 14.70 -11.73 10.45
C ASP A 37 13.36 -12.23 9.89
N LEU A 38 13.30 -12.49 8.58
CA LEU A 38 12.11 -12.98 7.89
C LEU A 38 12.44 -14.21 7.04
N SER A 39 11.61 -15.24 7.13
CA SER A 39 11.65 -16.40 6.24
C SER A 39 11.26 -15.99 4.81
N SER A 40 11.94 -16.53 3.81
CA SER A 40 11.58 -16.34 2.40
C SER A 40 10.29 -17.06 2.00
N ASN A 41 9.72 -17.88 2.89
CA ASN A 41 8.44 -18.53 2.71
C ASN A 41 7.48 -18.08 3.81
N GLY A 42 6.27 -17.67 3.43
CA GLY A 42 5.23 -17.27 4.38
C GLY A 42 4.25 -16.25 3.81
N LYS A 43 3.45 -15.67 4.72
CA LYS A 43 2.52 -14.59 4.44
C LYS A 43 2.80 -13.40 5.35
N LEU A 44 2.70 -12.21 4.80
CA LEU A 44 2.73 -10.95 5.53
C LEU A 44 1.33 -10.37 5.57
N HIS A 45 0.80 -10.21 6.78
CA HIS A 45 -0.43 -9.46 6.95
C HIS A 45 -0.15 -7.97 6.81
N ALA A 46 -0.84 -7.29 5.92
CA ALA A 46 -0.66 -5.87 5.62
C ALA A 46 -1.96 -5.09 5.82
N THR A 47 -1.84 -3.92 6.44
CA THR A 47 -2.96 -3.00 6.66
C THR A 47 -2.60 -1.60 6.16
N VAL A 48 -3.54 -0.94 5.50
CA VAL A 48 -3.44 0.47 5.06
C VAL A 48 -4.66 1.24 5.55
N THR A 49 -4.43 2.35 6.24
CA THR A 49 -5.47 3.31 6.59
C THR A 49 -5.48 4.47 5.57
N LEU A 50 -6.58 4.60 4.82
CA LEU A 50 -6.85 5.74 3.95
C LEU A 50 -7.75 6.74 4.68
N ARG A 51 -7.21 7.93 4.97
CA ARG A 51 -7.95 9.03 5.60
C ARG A 51 -8.09 10.23 4.66
N VAL A 52 -9.31 10.74 4.49
CA VAL A 52 -9.62 12.02 3.82
C VAL A 52 -10.54 12.83 4.73
N PRO A 53 -9.97 13.61 5.68
CA PRO A 53 -10.75 14.27 6.74
C PRO A 53 -11.84 15.21 6.21
N GLU A 54 -11.57 15.90 5.10
CA GLU A 54 -12.47 16.89 4.50
C GLU A 54 -13.79 16.29 4.01
N VAL A 55 -13.82 14.97 3.76
CA VAL A 55 -15.02 14.22 3.36
C VAL A 55 -15.37 13.12 4.36
N GLY A 56 -14.73 13.10 5.53
CA GLY A 56 -15.00 12.14 6.60
C GLY A 56 -14.67 10.68 6.24
N ILE A 57 -13.73 10.45 5.31
CA ILE A 57 -13.30 9.09 4.97
C ILE A 57 -12.21 8.65 5.95
N GLU A 58 -12.42 7.50 6.56
CA GLU A 58 -11.43 6.72 7.28
C GLU A 58 -11.71 5.25 6.98
N LEU A 59 -10.82 4.62 6.21
CA LEU A 59 -10.99 3.26 5.71
C LEU A 59 -9.72 2.47 5.96
N ASP A 60 -9.85 1.34 6.66
CA ASP A 60 -8.80 0.35 6.78
C ASP A 60 -8.97 -0.72 5.70
N ILE A 61 -7.87 -1.01 5.00
CA ILE A 61 -7.78 -2.02 3.95
C ILE A 61 -6.74 -3.03 4.40
N GLU A 62 -7.14 -4.29 4.53
CA GLU A 62 -6.30 -5.39 4.99
C GLU A 62 -6.19 -6.46 3.91
N ASP A 63 -5.00 -7.01 3.73
CA ASP A 63 -4.76 -8.15 2.85
C ASP A 63 -3.49 -8.92 3.27
N ASP A 64 -3.38 -10.17 2.81
CA ASP A 64 -2.21 -11.01 3.03
C ASP A 64 -1.32 -11.03 1.77
N ILE A 65 -0.03 -10.74 1.94
CA ILE A 65 0.98 -10.80 0.89
C ILE A 65 1.73 -12.14 1.01
N ALA A 66 1.55 -13.02 0.04
CA ALA A 66 2.33 -14.26 -0.06
C ALA A 66 3.77 -13.95 -0.52
N LEU A 67 4.75 -14.61 0.10
CA LEU A 67 6.19 -14.49 -0.24
C LEU A 67 6.69 -15.56 -1.21
N GLU A 68 5.80 -16.47 -1.63
CA GLU A 68 6.06 -17.60 -2.55
C GLU A 68 5.67 -17.31 -4.00
#